data_AF-A0A2U1ARH0-F1
#
_entry.id   AF-A0A2U1ARH0-F1
#
_cell.length_a   1.000
_cell.length_b   1.000
_cell.length_c   1.000
_cell.angle_alpha   90.00
_cell.angle_beta   90.00
_cell.angle_gamma   90.00
#
_symmetry.space_group_name_H-M   'P 1'
#
loop_
_entity.id
_entity.type
_entity.pdbx_description
1 polymer ?
#
loop_
_entity_poly.entity_id
_entity_poly.type
_entity_poly.pdbx_seq_one_letter_code
_entity_poly.pdbx_strand_id
1 'polypeptide(L)'
;MKAIIALFVLFSLTLGLQQVQAQSGKSYKEWLEENRAGGKKTTAKAPAKGKAKPAKAEAKQPIEEAPAPALASPNGTFRGTLACKDCQGIKTELTLNGDSKGSFTMKQVYMGKPAEKSVVNSSGKWFLAKGNKQNPDAVVLQLIPTAGDIDPMYFLQVSDTEVKLLTKTQDEIESSKNHSLKKL
;
A
#
# COMPACT_ATOMS: atom_id res chain seq x y z
N MET A 1 -32.09 61.58 -10.57
CA MET A 1 -31.04 61.15 -11.53
C MET A 1 -29.73 60.92 -10.79
N LYS A 2 -29.34 59.66 -10.58
CA LYS A 2 -27.97 59.14 -10.76
C LYS A 2 -28.00 57.64 -10.48
N ALA A 3 -27.32 56.92 -11.35
CA ALA A 3 -27.51 55.52 -11.67
C ALA A 3 -26.31 54.70 -11.19
N ILE A 4 -26.54 53.42 -10.89
CA ILE A 4 -25.71 52.22 -11.21
C ILE A 4 -24.31 52.21 -10.52
N ILE A 5 -23.87 51.17 -9.81
CA ILE A 5 -23.35 49.91 -10.34
C ILE A 5 -23.41 48.85 -9.23
N ALA A 6 -24.18 47.79 -9.48
CA ALA A 6 -24.09 46.53 -8.76
C ALA A 6 -22.80 45.83 -9.19
N LEU A 7 -21.84 45.72 -8.27
CA LEU A 7 -20.62 44.97 -8.52
C LEU A 7 -20.88 43.49 -8.22
N PHE A 8 -21.10 42.75 -9.30
CA PHE A 8 -21.02 41.30 -9.37
C PHE A 8 -19.73 40.82 -8.69
N VAL A 9 -19.86 40.24 -7.51
CA VAL A 9 -18.90 39.24 -7.04
C VAL A 9 -19.65 37.91 -7.05
N LEU A 10 -19.82 37.39 -8.27
CA LEU A 10 -19.90 35.96 -8.50
C LEU A 10 -18.57 35.37 -8.03
N PHE A 11 -18.44 35.15 -6.71
CA PHE A 11 -17.39 34.30 -6.18
C PHE A 11 -17.81 32.87 -6.49
N SER A 12 -17.39 32.45 -7.67
CA SER A 12 -17.46 31.11 -8.23
C SER A 12 -17.50 30.03 -7.14
N LEU A 13 -18.62 29.31 -7.09
CA LEU A 13 -18.72 27.98 -6.46
C LEU A 13 -17.81 27.00 -7.21
N THR A 14 -16.49 27.10 -7.03
CA THR A 14 -15.51 26.13 -7.56
C THR A 14 -14.71 25.45 -6.44
N LEU A 15 -15.10 25.61 -5.17
CA LEU A 15 -14.58 24.79 -4.07
C LEU A 15 -15.41 23.51 -3.88
N GLY A 16 -15.71 22.84 -5.00
CA GLY A 16 -16.51 21.63 -5.04
C GLY A 16 -15.77 20.45 -5.64
N LEU A 17 -14.46 20.30 -5.37
CA LEU A 17 -13.70 19.07 -5.66
C LEU A 17 -12.29 19.11 -5.03
N GLN A 18 -12.16 19.51 -3.76
CA GLN A 18 -10.96 19.07 -3.02
C GLN A 18 -11.18 17.59 -2.73
N GLN A 19 -10.75 16.80 -3.72
CA GLN A 19 -10.65 15.35 -3.67
C GLN A 19 -10.17 14.96 -2.28
N VAL A 20 -10.93 14.08 -1.64
CA VAL A 20 -10.46 13.26 -0.53
C VAL A 20 -9.24 12.54 -1.07
N GLN A 21 -8.06 13.15 -0.92
CA GLN A 21 -6.80 12.53 -1.28
C GLN A 21 -6.63 11.39 -0.29
N ALA A 22 -7.11 10.21 -0.65
CA ALA A 22 -6.75 8.98 0.01
C ALA A 22 -5.23 9.01 0.17
N GLN A 23 -4.77 8.78 1.39
CA GLN A 23 -3.38 8.87 1.79
C GLN A 23 -2.48 8.06 0.84
N SER A 24 -1.91 8.72 -0.16
CA SER A 24 -1.24 8.04 -1.27
C SER A 24 0.23 7.83 -0.94
N GLY A 25 0.65 6.57 -0.90
CA GLY A 25 2.04 6.15 -0.81
C GLY A 25 2.68 6.06 -2.20
N LYS A 26 3.99 5.88 -2.22
CA LYS A 26 4.74 5.64 -3.47
C LYS A 26 4.21 4.37 -4.13
N SER A 27 3.86 4.47 -5.41
CA SER A 27 3.51 3.33 -6.24
C SER A 27 4.64 2.31 -6.31
N TYR A 28 4.32 1.08 -6.73
CA TYR A 28 5.34 0.02 -6.86
C TYR A 28 6.50 0.42 -7.78
N LYS A 29 6.22 1.15 -8.87
CA LYS A 29 7.26 1.63 -9.80
C LYS A 29 8.19 2.65 -9.14
N GLU A 30 7.64 3.61 -8.39
CA GLU A 30 8.44 4.61 -7.67
C GLU A 30 9.30 3.95 -6.58
N TRP A 31 8.74 2.96 -5.87
CA TRP A 31 9.47 2.16 -4.90
C TRP A 31 10.64 1.42 -5.55
N LEU A 32 10.45 0.82 -6.74
CA LEU A 32 11.54 0.15 -7.47
C LEU A 32 12.67 1.10 -7.85
N GLU A 33 12.36 2.30 -8.34
CA GLU A 33 13.39 3.28 -8.75
C GLU A 33 14.22 3.77 -7.56
N GLU A 34 13.57 4.05 -6.43
CA GLU A 34 14.26 4.45 -5.19
C GLU A 34 15.19 3.34 -4.68
N ASN A 35 14.70 2.10 -4.61
CA ASN A 35 15.50 0.97 -4.13
C ASN A 35 16.60 0.55 -5.13
N ARG A 36 16.43 0.82 -6.43
CA ARG A 36 17.46 0.60 -7.47
C ARG A 36 18.60 1.61 -7.36
N ALA A 37 18.30 2.87 -7.02
CA ALA A 37 19.30 3.93 -6.87
C ALA A 37 20.25 3.68 -5.68
N GLY A 38 19.79 2.97 -4.64
CA GLY A 38 20.62 2.57 -3.50
C GLY A 38 21.67 1.48 -3.78
N GLY A 39 21.63 0.82 -4.95
CA GLY A 39 22.49 -0.31 -5.28
C GLY A 39 23.67 -0.04 -6.23
N LYS A 40 23.99 1.21 -6.56
CA LYS A 40 24.89 1.52 -7.70
C LYS A 40 26.35 1.87 -7.30
N LYS A 41 27.19 0.85 -7.16
CA LYS A 41 28.66 0.78 -7.44
C LYS A 41 28.97 -0.71 -7.62
N THR A 42 29.36 -1.28 -8.76
CA THR A 42 30.30 -0.89 -9.81
C THR A 42 29.96 -1.58 -11.15
N THR A 43 30.49 -1.02 -12.22
CA THR A 43 30.25 -1.32 -13.65
C THR A 43 31.24 -2.32 -14.24
N ALA A 44 30.78 -3.20 -15.14
CA ALA A 44 31.42 -3.56 -16.42
C ALA A 44 30.42 -4.41 -17.25
N LYS A 45 29.74 -3.82 -18.25
CA LYS A 45 30.07 -3.75 -19.69
C LYS A 45 29.78 -5.06 -20.46
N ALA A 46 28.75 -4.97 -21.31
CA ALA A 46 28.32 -5.96 -22.32
C ALA A 46 29.35 -6.14 -23.45
N PRO A 47 29.10 -7.08 -24.38
CA PRO A 47 28.61 -6.62 -25.68
C PRO A 47 27.47 -7.43 -26.33
N ALA A 48 26.90 -6.77 -27.35
CA ALA A 48 25.80 -7.05 -28.29
C ALA A 48 25.80 -8.46 -28.96
N LYS A 49 24.80 -8.94 -29.74
CA LYS A 49 23.90 -8.31 -30.74
C LYS A 49 22.98 -9.43 -31.29
N GLY A 50 21.73 -9.13 -31.67
CA GLY A 50 20.88 -10.06 -32.46
C GLY A 50 19.57 -9.40 -32.90
N LYS A 51 19.19 -9.55 -34.17
CA LYS A 51 18.29 -8.69 -34.97
C LYS A 51 16.79 -9.01 -34.86
N ALA A 52 15.95 -8.00 -35.20
CA ALA A 52 14.51 -8.02 -35.48
C ALA A 52 14.12 -8.97 -36.64
N LYS A 53 12.87 -9.36 -36.96
CA LYS A 53 11.53 -8.71 -37.00
C LYS A 53 10.47 -9.82 -37.36
N PRO A 54 9.19 -9.52 -37.71
CA PRO A 54 7.95 -9.46 -36.91
C PRO A 54 6.92 -10.60 -37.15
N ALA A 55 5.88 -10.70 -36.30
CA ALA A 55 4.57 -11.28 -36.66
C ALA A 55 3.48 -10.55 -35.85
N LYS A 56 2.80 -9.60 -36.49
CA LYS A 56 1.39 -9.62 -36.91
C LYS A 56 0.39 -9.59 -35.75
N ALA A 57 -0.18 -8.40 -35.60
CA ALA A 57 -1.30 -8.07 -34.74
C ALA A 57 -2.58 -8.80 -35.15
N GLU A 58 -3.33 -9.24 -34.16
CA GLU A 58 -4.75 -9.52 -34.28
C GLU A 58 -5.47 -8.64 -33.25
N ALA A 59 -6.38 -7.81 -33.77
CA ALA A 59 -7.03 -6.75 -33.04
C ALA A 59 -8.07 -7.32 -32.07
N LYS A 60 -7.90 -7.04 -30.77
CA LYS A 60 -8.99 -7.12 -29.80
C LYS A 60 -9.43 -5.69 -29.49
N GLN A 61 -10.71 -5.43 -29.73
CA GLN A 61 -11.37 -4.14 -29.57
C GLN A 61 -11.13 -3.58 -28.15
N PRO A 62 -10.99 -2.25 -27.98
CA PRO A 62 -10.98 -1.64 -26.66
C PRO A 62 -12.36 -1.82 -26.04
N ILE A 63 -12.45 -2.77 -25.11
CA ILE A 63 -13.52 -2.73 -24.12
C ILE A 63 -13.10 -1.59 -23.20
N GLU A 64 -13.87 -0.51 -23.19
CA GLU A 64 -13.73 0.54 -22.19
C GLU A 64 -14.06 -0.09 -20.84
N GLU A 65 -13.00 -0.58 -20.19
CA GLU A 65 -13.06 -1.19 -18.87
C GLU A 65 -13.47 -0.09 -17.91
N ALA A 66 -14.75 -0.11 -17.53
CA ALA A 66 -15.26 0.72 -16.45
C ALA A 66 -14.27 0.57 -15.28
N PRO A 67 -13.73 1.67 -14.72
CA PRO A 67 -12.72 1.58 -13.69
C PRO A 67 -13.25 0.70 -12.57
N ALA A 68 -12.54 -0.38 -12.27
CA ALA A 68 -12.85 -1.22 -11.13
C ALA A 68 -13.05 -0.31 -9.90
N PRO A 69 -14.12 -0.52 -9.10
CA PRO A 69 -14.41 0.34 -7.98
C PRO A 69 -13.17 0.42 -7.08
N ALA A 70 -12.65 1.64 -6.90
CA ALA A 70 -11.50 1.87 -6.06
C ALA A 70 -11.83 1.38 -4.64
N LEU A 71 -11.03 0.46 -4.12
CA LEU A 71 -11.21 -0.06 -2.77
C LEU A 71 -11.14 1.12 -1.78
N ALA A 72 -12.13 1.20 -0.88
CA ALA A 72 -12.15 2.22 0.16
C ALA A 72 -10.96 2.04 1.11
N SER A 73 -10.42 3.13 1.65
CA SER A 73 -9.30 3.05 2.58
C SER A 73 -9.63 2.21 3.82
N PRO A 74 -8.79 1.22 4.19
CA PRO A 74 -9.05 0.39 5.34
C PRO A 74 -8.90 1.21 6.62
N ASN A 75 -9.80 0.98 7.57
CA ASN A 75 -9.84 1.67 8.86
C ASN A 75 -10.34 0.72 9.95
N GLY A 76 -10.07 1.05 11.21
CA GLY A 76 -10.47 0.26 12.36
C GLY A 76 -9.41 -0.77 12.77
N THR A 77 -9.81 -1.71 13.62
CA THR A 77 -8.90 -2.72 14.17
C THR A 77 -9.00 -4.04 13.41
N PHE A 78 -7.85 -4.54 12.97
CA PHE A 78 -7.67 -5.83 12.32
C PHE A 78 -6.93 -6.77 13.26
N ARG A 79 -7.38 -8.03 13.35
CA ARG A 79 -6.72 -9.07 14.13
C ARG A 79 -6.49 -10.34 13.33
N GLY A 80 -5.46 -11.07 13.72
CA GLY A 80 -5.16 -12.38 13.18
C GLY A 80 -3.92 -12.98 13.84
N THR A 81 -3.65 -14.25 13.52
CA THR A 81 -2.37 -14.89 13.86
C THR A 81 -1.60 -15.08 12.57
N LEU A 82 -0.57 -14.26 12.37
CA LEU A 82 0.30 -14.32 11.20
C LEU A 82 1.29 -15.47 11.35
N ALA A 83 1.53 -16.17 10.24
CA ALA A 83 2.51 -17.22 10.18
C ALA A 83 3.92 -16.69 10.47
N CYS A 84 4.66 -17.46 11.25
CA CYS A 84 6.02 -17.18 11.64
C CYS A 84 6.90 -18.33 11.18
N LYS A 85 8.09 -18.01 10.64
CA LYS A 85 9.03 -19.04 10.17
C LYS A 85 9.54 -19.89 11.34
N ASP A 86 9.94 -19.22 12.42
CA ASP A 86 10.68 -19.81 13.55
C ASP A 86 9.96 -19.59 14.89
N CYS A 87 8.64 -19.43 14.85
CA CYS A 87 7.78 -19.34 16.04
C CYS A 87 6.39 -19.91 15.76
N GLN A 88 5.60 -20.13 16.81
CA GLN A 88 4.28 -20.77 16.69
C GLN A 88 3.22 -19.88 16.00
N GLY A 89 3.54 -18.60 15.82
CA GLY A 89 2.68 -17.60 15.22
C GLY A 89 2.89 -16.24 15.89
N ILE A 90 2.40 -15.19 15.23
CA ILE A 90 2.42 -13.83 15.75
C ILE A 90 0.97 -13.39 15.86
N LYS A 91 0.44 -13.30 17.10
CA LYS A 91 -0.87 -12.66 17.30
C LYS A 91 -0.70 -11.17 17.04
N THR A 92 -1.36 -10.67 16.02
CA THR A 92 -1.23 -9.29 15.57
C THR A 92 -2.56 -8.60 15.72
N GLU A 93 -2.51 -7.41 16.32
CA GLU A 93 -3.60 -6.45 16.37
C GLU A 93 -3.09 -5.16 15.75
N LEU A 94 -3.72 -4.75 14.65
CA LEU A 94 -3.37 -3.55 13.88
C LEU A 94 -4.58 -2.62 13.89
N THR A 95 -4.42 -1.42 14.44
CA THR A 95 -5.44 -0.39 14.37
C THR A 95 -5.01 0.67 13.36
N LEU A 96 -5.85 0.88 12.34
CA LEU A 96 -5.70 1.92 11.33
C LEU A 96 -6.64 3.07 11.64
N ASN A 97 -6.08 4.21 12.01
CA ASN A 97 -6.86 5.43 12.18
C ASN A 97 -7.09 6.06 10.81
N GLY A 98 -8.36 6.24 10.45
CA GLY A 98 -8.79 6.85 9.19
C GLY A 98 -8.76 8.39 9.21
N ASP A 99 -7.99 9.00 10.12
CA ASP A 99 -7.82 10.44 10.15
C ASP A 99 -7.10 10.93 8.87
N SER A 100 -7.20 12.22 8.55
CA SER A 100 -6.60 12.80 7.33
C SER A 100 -5.07 12.67 7.26
N LYS A 101 -4.45 12.18 8.34
CA LYS A 101 -3.02 11.96 8.46
C LYS A 101 -2.66 10.47 8.51
N GLY A 102 -3.59 9.54 8.65
CA GLY A 102 -3.40 8.09 8.63
C GLY A 102 -2.27 7.61 9.54
N SER A 103 -2.62 7.39 10.79
CA SER A 103 -1.73 6.76 11.79
C SER A 103 -2.12 5.31 12.05
N PHE A 104 -1.16 4.50 12.46
CA PHE A 104 -1.43 3.16 12.97
C PHE A 104 -0.83 2.93 14.35
N THR A 105 -1.45 2.04 15.10
CA THR A 105 -0.83 1.35 16.24
C THR A 105 -0.90 -0.15 15.98
N MET A 106 0.13 -0.88 16.42
CA MET A 106 0.17 -2.32 16.26
C MET A 106 0.81 -2.99 17.47
N LYS A 107 0.15 -4.06 17.92
CA LYS A 107 0.65 -4.97 18.95
C LYS A 107 0.87 -6.34 18.35
N GLN A 108 2.07 -6.88 18.54
CA GLN A 108 2.45 -8.21 18.12
C GLN A 108 2.84 -9.05 19.33
N VAL A 109 2.31 -10.26 19.43
CA VAL A 109 2.69 -11.25 20.44
C VAL A 109 3.28 -12.47 19.75
N TYR A 110 4.60 -12.64 19.85
CA TYR A 110 5.38 -13.74 19.31
C TYR A 110 5.20 -14.98 20.20
N MET A 111 4.42 -15.94 19.71
CA MET A 111 4.06 -17.14 20.47
C MET A 111 5.24 -18.12 20.55
N GLY A 112 5.46 -18.69 21.74
CA GLY A 112 6.56 -19.63 21.99
C GLY A 112 7.92 -18.95 22.21
N LYS A 113 7.96 -17.64 22.48
CA LYS A 113 9.15 -16.90 22.92
C LYS A 113 9.05 -16.52 24.41
N PRO A 114 10.18 -16.30 25.12
CA PRO A 114 10.18 -15.82 26.51
C PRO A 114 9.41 -14.49 26.66
N ALA A 115 8.76 -14.30 27.82
CA ALA A 115 7.83 -13.19 28.05
C ALA A 115 8.42 -11.81 27.74
N GLU A 116 9.66 -11.56 28.15
CA GLU A 116 10.40 -10.29 27.97
C GLU A 116 10.60 -9.89 26.51
N LYS A 117 10.56 -10.85 25.57
CA LYS A 117 10.71 -10.63 24.12
C LYS A 117 9.46 -11.01 23.33
N SER A 118 8.38 -11.35 24.02
CA SER A 118 7.18 -11.90 23.39
C SER A 118 6.27 -10.80 22.85
N VAL A 119 6.32 -9.58 23.40
CA VAL A 119 5.42 -8.49 23.02
C VAL A 119 6.20 -7.35 22.38
N VAL A 120 5.80 -6.98 21.17
CA VAL A 120 6.31 -5.80 20.46
C VAL A 120 5.14 -4.86 20.20
N ASN A 121 5.28 -3.61 20.61
CA ASN A 121 4.35 -2.54 20.30
C ASN A 121 5.02 -1.57 19.33
N SER A 122 4.28 -1.11 18.34
CA SER A 122 4.77 -0.17 17.32
C SER A 122 3.67 0.80 16.91
N SER A 123 4.08 1.93 16.37
CA SER A 123 3.18 2.92 15.81
C SER A 123 3.86 3.71 14.71
N GLY A 124 3.06 4.37 13.88
CA GLY A 124 3.60 5.19 12.81
C GLY A 124 2.53 5.66 11.84
N LYS A 125 2.94 5.77 10.58
CA LYS A 125 2.11 6.25 9.47
C LYS A 125 1.75 5.09 8.56
N TRP A 126 0.59 5.12 7.94
CA TRP A 126 0.27 4.16 6.89
C TRP A 126 -0.03 4.85 5.57
N PHE A 127 0.19 4.22 4.43
CA PHE A 127 -0.12 4.79 3.12
C PHE A 127 -0.69 3.73 2.18
N LEU A 128 -1.50 4.13 1.21
CA LEU A 128 -1.98 3.24 0.16
C LEU A 128 -1.22 3.49 -1.13
N ALA A 129 -0.63 2.44 -1.68
CA ALA A 129 0.06 2.48 -2.97
C ALA A 129 -0.67 1.62 -3.99
N LYS A 130 -0.58 2.03 -5.26
CA LYS A 130 -1.11 1.25 -6.38
C LYS A 130 -0.06 0.25 -6.87
N GLY A 131 -0.52 -0.99 -7.04
CA GLY A 131 0.15 -2.11 -7.67
C GLY A 131 1.16 -2.82 -6.78
N ASN A 132 1.47 -4.06 -7.15
CA ASN A 132 2.68 -4.78 -6.78
C ASN A 132 3.23 -5.53 -8.02
N LYS A 133 4.23 -6.39 -7.84
CA LYS A 133 4.86 -7.13 -8.94
C LYS A 133 3.88 -8.04 -9.68
N GLN A 134 2.97 -8.68 -8.94
CA GLN A 134 2.04 -9.69 -9.45
C GLN A 134 0.78 -9.06 -10.05
N ASN A 135 0.31 -7.96 -9.47
CA ASN A 135 -0.95 -7.30 -9.84
C ASN A 135 -0.77 -5.77 -9.87
N PRO A 136 -0.78 -5.12 -11.05
CA PRO A 136 -0.62 -3.67 -11.18
C PRO A 136 -1.80 -2.86 -10.61
N ASP A 137 -2.94 -3.49 -10.35
CA ASP A 137 -4.14 -2.86 -9.79
C ASP A 137 -4.36 -3.19 -8.31
N ALA A 138 -3.44 -3.93 -7.69
CA ALA A 138 -3.45 -4.15 -6.25
C ALA A 138 -3.45 -2.83 -5.46
N VAL A 139 -4.08 -2.82 -4.29
CA VAL A 139 -3.93 -1.74 -3.32
C VAL A 139 -3.04 -2.25 -2.18
N VAL A 140 -1.88 -1.63 -2.01
CA VAL A 140 -0.87 -2.01 -1.01
C VAL A 140 -0.89 -1.01 0.14
N LEU A 141 -1.25 -1.49 1.33
CA LEU A 141 -1.09 -0.77 2.59
C LEU A 141 0.37 -0.86 3.06
N GLN A 142 1.05 0.28 3.11
CA GLN A 142 2.41 0.42 3.59
C GLN A 142 2.39 0.98 5.01
N LEU A 143 2.83 0.21 6.01
CA LEU A 143 3.05 0.68 7.37
C LEU A 143 4.49 1.17 7.49
N ILE A 144 4.66 2.44 7.86
CA ILE A 144 5.95 3.10 8.07
C ILE A 144 6.07 3.41 9.57
N PRO A 145 6.75 2.54 10.34
CA PRO A 145 6.92 2.72 11.78
C PRO A 145 7.72 3.99 12.09
N THR A 146 7.28 4.73 13.09
CA THR A 146 8.04 5.84 13.71
C THR A 146 8.38 5.54 15.16
N ALA A 147 7.79 4.49 15.74
CA ALA A 147 8.10 3.95 17.05
C ALA A 147 7.90 2.43 17.07
N GLY A 148 8.63 1.75 17.94
CA GLY A 148 8.78 0.29 17.92
C GLY A 148 9.84 -0.12 16.90
N ASP A 149 10.82 -0.91 17.33
CA ASP A 149 11.95 -1.36 16.51
C ASP A 149 11.51 -2.46 15.54
N ILE A 150 10.75 -2.05 14.51
CA ILE A 150 10.26 -2.92 13.44
C ILE A 150 10.51 -2.28 12.08
N ASP A 151 10.77 -3.14 11.09
CA ASP A 151 10.86 -2.72 9.69
C ASP A 151 9.49 -2.27 9.16
N PRO A 152 9.45 -1.50 8.06
CA PRO A 152 8.23 -1.29 7.29
C PRO A 152 7.54 -2.61 6.95
N MET A 153 6.22 -2.60 7.05
CA MET A 153 5.39 -3.76 6.72
C MET A 153 4.44 -3.42 5.59
N TYR A 154 4.17 -4.41 4.74
CA TYR A 154 3.33 -4.24 3.56
C TYR A 154 2.20 -5.25 3.62
N PHE A 155 0.98 -4.80 3.36
CA PHE A 155 -0.19 -5.65 3.26
C PHE A 155 -0.91 -5.40 1.94
N LEU A 156 -1.36 -6.46 1.29
CA LEU A 156 -2.36 -6.37 0.23
C LEU A 156 -3.70 -6.11 0.88
N GLN A 157 -4.40 -5.08 0.42
CA GLN A 157 -5.79 -4.87 0.76
C GLN A 157 -6.64 -5.81 -0.10
N VAL A 158 -7.18 -6.87 0.52
CA VAL A 158 -8.04 -7.85 -0.14
C VAL A 158 -9.48 -7.33 -0.20
N SER A 159 -9.91 -6.66 0.87
CA SER A 159 -11.19 -5.96 0.97
C SER A 159 -11.09 -4.80 1.98
N ASP A 160 -12.21 -4.15 2.31
CA ASP A 160 -12.31 -3.20 3.42
C ASP A 160 -12.20 -3.86 4.81
N THR A 161 -12.28 -5.19 4.87
CA THR A 161 -12.36 -6.03 6.07
C THR A 161 -11.24 -7.05 6.16
N GLU A 162 -10.38 -7.17 5.15
CA GLU A 162 -9.25 -8.11 5.13
C GLU A 162 -8.00 -7.48 4.50
N VAL A 163 -6.89 -7.64 5.21
CA VAL A 163 -5.55 -7.29 4.72
C VAL A 163 -4.62 -8.51 4.85
N LYS A 164 -3.81 -8.77 3.82
CA LYS A 164 -2.92 -9.94 3.75
C LYS A 164 -1.47 -9.50 3.72
N LEU A 165 -0.64 -10.03 4.62
CA LEU A 165 0.77 -9.69 4.72
C LEU A 165 1.51 -10.02 3.41
N LEU A 166 2.31 -9.08 2.94
CA LEU A 166 3.24 -9.21 1.83
C LEU A 166 4.67 -9.38 2.33
N THR A 167 5.57 -9.77 1.43
CA THR A 167 7.01 -9.76 1.71
C THR A 167 7.54 -8.33 1.86
N LYS A 168 8.79 -8.18 2.31
CA LYS A 168 9.50 -6.89 2.35
C LYS A 168 9.67 -6.24 0.97
N THR A 169 9.50 -7.01 -0.10
CA THR A 169 9.55 -6.55 -1.49
C THR A 169 8.16 -6.35 -2.10
N GLN A 170 7.11 -6.36 -1.26
CA GLN A 170 5.69 -6.22 -1.64
C GLN A 170 5.16 -7.36 -2.52
N ASP A 171 5.84 -8.50 -2.54
CA ASP A 171 5.35 -9.70 -3.23
C ASP A 171 4.33 -10.44 -2.36
N GLU A 172 3.37 -11.10 -3.00
CA GLU A 172 2.50 -12.03 -2.30
C GLU A 172 3.28 -13.23 -1.75
N ILE A 173 2.89 -13.69 -0.55
CA ILE A 173 3.50 -14.86 0.08
C ILE A 173 2.80 -16.12 -0.41
N GLU A 174 3.53 -16.97 -1.14
CA GLU A 174 3.07 -18.31 -1.53
C GLU A 174 3.31 -19.31 -0.39
N SER A 175 2.25 -19.57 0.39
CA SER A 175 2.29 -20.41 1.59
C SER A 175 0.89 -20.90 1.93
N SER A 176 0.78 -22.12 2.46
CA SER A 176 -0.47 -22.64 3.02
C SER A 176 -0.77 -22.10 4.42
N LYS A 177 0.15 -21.34 5.04
CA LYS A 177 -0.03 -20.75 6.36
C LYS A 177 -0.84 -19.45 6.28
N ASN A 178 -1.45 -19.06 7.40
CA ASN A 178 -2.25 -17.84 7.45
C ASN A 178 -1.38 -16.57 7.41
N HIS A 179 -1.69 -15.67 6.48
CA HIS A 179 -1.07 -14.35 6.35
C HIS A 179 -2.08 -13.20 6.40
N SER A 180 -3.34 -13.48 6.71
CA SER A 180 -4.40 -12.47 6.75
C SER A 180 -4.67 -11.95 8.16
N LEU A 181 -5.01 -10.66 8.24
CA LEU A 181 -5.68 -10.01 9.36
C LEU A 181 -7.07 -9.60 8.91
N LYS A 182 -8.06 -9.80 9.79
CA LYS A 182 -9.46 -9.48 9.53
C LYS A 182 -9.95 -8.40 10.48
N LYS A 183 -10.78 -7.50 9.97
CA LYS A 183 -11.41 -6.44 10.76
C LYS A 183 -12.29 -7.05 11.85
N LEU A 184 -12.25 -6.45 13.04
CA LEU A 184 -13.14 -6.77 14.17
C LEU A 184 -14.57 -6.33 13.91
#